data_AF-A0A1G2DDI2-F1
#
_entry.id   AF-A0A1G2DDI2-F1
#
_cell.length_a   1.000
_cell.length_b   1.000
_cell.length_c   1.000
_cell.angle_alpha   90.00
_cell.angle_beta   90.00
_cell.angle_gamma   90.00
#
_symmetry.space_group_name_H-M   'P 1'
#
loop_
_entity.id
_entity.type
_entity.pdbx_description
1 polymer ?
#
loop_
_entity_poly.entity_id
_entity_poly.type
_entity_poly.pdbx_seq_one_letter_code
_entity_poly.pdbx_strand_id
1 'polypeptide(L)'
;MMTISIVEIAKQFGVPTLLLVSLFVVLLVWSLFWKGWALWISARKTEKTWFVIFLLVNTVGILEIVYLFLLNKKEPSIGEPN
;
A
#
# COMPACT_ATOMS: atom_id res chain seq x y z
N MET A 1 26.43 23.95 15.59
CA MET A 1 26.09 22.51 15.48
C MET A 1 25.72 22.25 14.03
N MET A 2 26.56 21.56 13.26
CA MET A 2 26.43 21.42 11.80
C MET A 2 25.46 20.27 11.49
N THR A 3 24.20 20.58 11.21
CA THR A 3 23.26 19.60 10.68
C THR A 3 23.33 19.63 9.15
N ILE A 4 23.83 18.56 8.55
CA ILE A 4 23.78 18.41 7.09
C ILE A 4 22.36 17.97 6.73
N SER A 5 21.67 18.78 5.94
CA SER A 5 20.33 18.46 5.43
C SER A 5 20.43 17.31 4.42
N ILE A 6 19.42 16.44 4.39
CA ILE A 6 19.34 15.31 3.44
C ILE A 6 19.54 15.74 1.98
N VAL A 7 19.20 17.00 1.65
CA VAL A 7 19.38 17.60 0.33
C VAL A 7 20.85 17.84 0.01
N GLU A 8 21.67 18.28 0.97
CA GLU A 8 23.12 18.46 0.80
C GLU A 8 23.81 17.11 0.58
N ILE A 9 23.42 16.08 1.34
CA ILE A 9 23.96 14.72 1.20
C ILE A 9 23.64 14.18 -0.20
N ALA A 10 22.39 14.29 -0.66
CA ALA A 10 21.98 13.83 -1.99
C ALA A 10 22.74 14.54 -3.12
N LYS A 11 22.95 15.85 -2.99
CA LYS A 11 23.76 16.64 -3.95
C LYS A 11 25.22 16.17 -3.98
N GLN A 12 25.79 15.74 -2.85
CA GLN A 12 27.17 15.24 -2.79
C GLN A 12 27.38 13.92 -3.56
N PHE A 13 26.35 13.08 -3.64
CA PHE A 13 26.35 11.88 -4.47
C PHE A 13 26.00 12.15 -5.94
N GLY A 14 25.87 13.42 -6.35
CA GLY A 14 25.50 13.80 -7.70
C GLY A 14 24.07 13.41 -8.08
N VAL A 15 23.23 13.06 -7.10
CA VAL A 15 21.84 12.69 -7.36
C VAL A 15 21.05 13.95 -7.67
N PRO A 16 20.46 14.08 -8.87
CA PRO A 16 19.62 15.22 -9.18
C PRO A 16 18.40 15.22 -8.27
N THR A 17 18.18 16.32 -7.56
CA THR A 17 17.01 16.49 -6.67
C THR A 17 15.69 16.26 -7.42
N LEU A 18 15.64 16.56 -8.71
CA LEU A 18 14.49 16.28 -9.58
C LEU A 18 14.16 14.79 -9.70
N LEU A 19 15.16 13.89 -9.66
CA LEU A 19 14.93 12.44 -9.67
C LEU A 19 14.32 11.97 -8.34
N LEU A 20 14.79 12.50 -7.21
CA LEU A 20 14.23 12.17 -5.90
C LEU A 20 12.77 12.61 -5.77
N VAL A 21 12.45 13.82 -6.25
CA VAL A 21 11.07 14.32 -6.26
C VAL A 21 10.18 13.46 -7.16
N SER A 22 10.66 13.11 -8.36
CA SER A 22 9.91 12.26 -9.29
C SER A 22 9.62 10.87 -8.69
N LEU A 23 10.62 10.24 -8.08
CA LEU A 23 10.45 8.95 -7.41
C LEU A 23 9.43 9.02 -6.27
N PHE A 24 9.46 10.09 -5.47
CA PHE A 24 8.54 10.28 -4.37
C PHE A 24 7.09 10.44 -4.85
N VAL A 25 6.86 11.19 -5.92
CA VAL A 25 5.54 11.34 -6.55
C VAL A 25 5.03 10.01 -7.08
N VAL A 26 5.87 9.24 -7.76
CA VAL A 26 5.49 7.90 -8.25
C VAL A 26 5.12 6.98 -7.09
N LEU A 27 5.91 6.95 -6.01
CA LEU A 27 5.62 6.15 -4.82
C LEU A 27 4.33 6.57 -4.12
N LEU A 28 4.04 7.87 -4.08
CA LEU A 28 2.78 8.38 -3.53
C LEU A 28 1.59 7.92 -4.37
N VAL A 29 1.62 8.15 -5.68
CA VAL A 29 0.53 7.76 -6.59
C VAL A 29 0.32 6.25 -6.56
N TRP A 30 1.40 5.47 -6.57
CA TRP A 30 1.36 4.01 -6.44
C TRP A 30 0.70 3.59 -5.12
N SER A 31 1.14 4.15 -3.99
CA SER A 31 0.59 3.83 -2.67
C SER A 31 -0.89 4.22 -2.54
N LEU A 32 -1.28 5.38 -3.07
CA LEU A 32 -2.66 5.86 -3.10
C LEU A 32 -3.56 4.98 -3.97
N PHE A 33 -3.06 4.52 -5.12
CA PHE A 33 -3.80 3.63 -6.01
C PHE A 33 -4.14 2.31 -5.30
N TRP A 34 -3.16 1.64 -4.70
CA TRP A 34 -3.37 0.39 -3.98
C TRP A 34 -4.25 0.57 -2.73
N LYS A 35 -4.00 1.62 -1.93
CA LYS A 35 -4.83 1.92 -0.74
C LYS A 35 -6.27 2.25 -1.10
N GLY A 36 -6.49 3.10 -2.10
CA GLY A 36 -7.82 3.49 -2.55
C GLY A 36 -8.63 2.29 -3.04
N TRP A 37 -7.99 1.39 -3.79
CA TRP A 37 -8.64 0.18 -4.31
C TRP A 37 -9.04 -0.79 -3.19
N ALA A 38 -8.18 -1.01 -2.19
CA ALA A 38 -8.48 -1.87 -1.04
C ALA A 38 -9.56 -1.28 -0.11
N LEU A 39 -9.55 0.04 0.10
CA LEU A 39 -10.59 0.74 0.85
C LEU A 39 -11.94 0.65 0.12
N TRP A 40 -11.96 0.78 -1.21
CA TRP A 40 -13.18 0.63 -2.01
C TRP A 40 -13.79 -0.77 -1.89
N ILE A 41 -12.96 -1.82 -1.98
CA ILE A 41 -13.42 -3.21 -1.86
C ILE A 41 -13.89 -3.54 -0.44
N SER A 42 -13.15 -3.13 0.59
CA SER A 42 -13.52 -3.39 2.00
C SER A 42 -14.81 -2.66 2.40
N ALA A 43 -14.99 -1.43 1.91
CA ALA A 43 -16.24 -0.68 2.08
C ALA A 43 -17.44 -1.40 1.43
N ARG A 44 -17.25 -1.95 0.22
CA ARG A 44 -18.31 -2.69 -0.50
C ARG A 44 -18.65 -4.03 0.14
N LYS A 45 -17.69 -4.71 0.77
CA LYS A 45 -17.93 -5.98 1.50
C LYS A 45 -18.31 -5.81 2.97
N THR A 46 -18.52 -4.58 3.44
CA THR A 46 -18.81 -4.27 4.87
C THR A 46 -17.78 -4.79 5.87
N GLU A 47 -16.57 -5.15 5.43
CA GLU A 47 -15.51 -5.65 6.30
C GLU A 47 -14.71 -4.49 6.91
N LYS A 48 -15.33 -3.84 7.91
CA LYS A 48 -14.79 -2.65 8.59
C LYS A 48 -13.44 -2.89 9.26
N THR A 49 -13.15 -4.11 9.72
CA THR A 49 -11.88 -4.48 10.34
C THR A 49 -10.72 -4.34 9.36
N TRP A 50 -10.91 -4.78 8.12
CA TRP A 50 -9.88 -4.67 7.08
C TRP A 50 -9.69 -3.23 6.62
N PHE A 51 -10.76 -2.44 6.54
CA PHE A 51 -10.68 -0.99 6.28
C PHE A 51 -9.75 -0.28 7.28
N VAL A 52 -9.89 -0.57 8.58
CA VAL A 52 -9.06 0.03 9.64
C VAL A 52 -7.61 -0.45 9.58
N ILE A 53 -7.37 -1.73 9.26
CA ILE A 53 -6.02 -2.28 9.11
C ILE A 53 -5.28 -1.62 7.94
N PHE A 54 -5.93 -1.43 6.78
CA PHE A 54 -5.30 -0.73 5.63
C PHE A 54 -5.02 0.75 5.93
N LEU A 55 -5.82 1.38 6.80
CA LEU A 55 -5.57 2.75 7.22
C LEU A 55 -4.32 2.86 8.09
N LEU A 56 -4.14 1.93 9.03
CA LEU A 56 -3.05 1.92 10.01
C LEU A 56 -1.73 1.37 9.46
N VAL A 57 -1.79 0.39 8.56
CA VAL A 57 -0.59 -0.29 8.06
C VAL A 57 -0.15 0.35 6.73
N ASN A 58 1.00 1.04 6.73
CA ASN A 58 1.63 1.60 5.54
C ASN A 58 2.61 0.59 4.91
N THR A 59 2.11 -0.51 4.33
CA THR A 59 2.94 -1.55 3.68
C THR A 59 3.17 -1.34 2.18
N VAL A 60 2.98 -0.13 1.65
CA VAL A 60 3.20 0.19 0.22
C VAL A 60 2.44 -0.77 -0.72
N GLY A 61 1.18 -1.10 -0.39
CA GLY A 61 0.33 -1.94 -1.25
C GLY A 61 0.49 -3.46 -1.09
N ILE A 62 1.46 -3.96 -0.31
CA ILE A 62 1.70 -5.41 -0.16
C ILE A 62 0.56 -6.11 0.58
N LEU A 63 0.04 -5.50 1.64
CA LEU A 63 -1.02 -6.10 2.47
C LEU A 63 -2.35 -6.20 1.70
N GLU A 64 -2.59 -5.24 0.80
CA GLU A 64 -3.75 -5.19 -0.08
C GLU A 64 -3.80 -6.37 -1.07
N ILE A 65 -2.64 -6.76 -1.64
CA ILE A 65 -2.53 -7.93 -2.53
C ILE A 65 -2.83 -9.23 -1.79
N VAL A 66 -2.38 -9.36 -0.53
CA VAL A 66 -2.64 -10.54 0.31
C VAL A 66 -4.14 -10.67 0.63
N TYR A 67 -4.84 -9.57 0.91
CA TYR A 67 -6.29 -9.59 1.15
C TYR A 67 -7.07 -10.04 -0.09
N LEU A 68 -6.71 -9.54 -1.28
CA LEU A 68 -7.33 -9.98 -2.54
C LEU A 68 -7.16 -11.49 -2.77
N PHE A 69 -5.99 -12.05 -2.44
CA PHE A 69 -5.72 -13.48 -2.59
C PHE A 69 -6.48 -14.35 -1.59
N LEU A 70 -6.65 -13.91 -0.35
CA LEU A 70 -7.40 -14.64 0.69
C LEU A 70 -8.90 -14.70 0.40
N LEU A 71 -9.44 -13.69 -0.29
CA LEU A 71 -10.85 -13.59 -0.67
C LEU A 71 -11.28 -14.70 -1.66
N ASN A 72 -10.35 -15.25 -2.45
CA ASN A 72 -10.63 -16.32 -3.43
C ASN A 72 -10.88 -17.70 -2.80
N LYS A 73 -10.77 -17.86 -1.48
CA LYS A 73 -10.80 -19.19 -0.82
C LYS A 73 -12.11 -19.54 -0.11
N LYS A 74 -13.17 -18.73 -0.21
CA LYS A 74 -14.47 -19.08 0.42
C LYS A 74 -15.47 -19.61 -0.59
N GLU A 75 -15.28 -20.88 -0.96
CA GLU A 75 -16.40 -21.82 -1.11
C GLU A 75 -16.03 -23.13 -0.40
N PRO A 76 -16.37 -23.27 0.89
CA PRO A 76 -16.46 -24.60 1.47
C PRO A 76 -17.71 -25.26 0.85
N SER A 77 -17.49 -26.10 -0.15
CA SER A 77 -18.48 -27.06 -0.64
C SER A 77 -18.79 -28.06 0.49
N ILE A 78 -19.62 -27.64 1.45
CA ILE A 78 -20.24 -28.55 2.42
C ILE A 78 -21.61 -28.89 1.87
N GLY A 79 -21.72 -30.04 1.24
CA GLY A 79 -23.01 -30.62 0.90
C GLY A 79 -22.95 -31.63 -0.22
N GLU A 80 -22.66 -32.89 0.12
CA GLU A 80 -23.55 -34.02 -0.21
C GLU A 80 -23.11 -35.25 0.60
N PRO A 81 -23.75 -35.53 1.75
CA PRO A 81 -23.75 -36.87 2.32
C PRO A 81 -24.76 -37.74 1.56
N ASN A 82 -24.24 -38.72 0.82
CA ASN A 82 -24.98 -39.82 0.18
C ASN A 82 -24.96 -41.10 1.03
#